data_AF-A0A811AT21-F1
#
_entry.id   AF-A0A811AT21-F1
#
_cell.length_a   1.000
_cell.length_b   1.000
_cell.length_c   1.000
_cell.angle_alpha   90.00
_cell.angle_beta   90.00
_cell.angle_gamma   90.00
#
_symmetry.space_group_name_H-M   'P 1'
#
loop_
_entity.id
_entity.type
_entity.pdbx_description
1 polymer ?
#
loop_
_entity_poly.entity_id
_entity_poly.type
_entity_poly.pdbx_seq_one_letter_code
_entity_poly.pdbx_strand_id
1 'polypeptide(L)'
;MWRYRITRLLSRKYPELVIPDELAVEGNSKRDWNRFPDTHYRRGWNVNISGVMDNATHVAVYFGSYLKKPPVPMSRLEHYAGQDEIGLRYNSHRTKREEYLLMSGDEFMERFSRHVADKGFRMVRYYGFLSPVKRRLLEEVVYVITETVRKTAMQIRWRGMYQRLPTGRAGPDA
;
A
#
# COMPACT_ATOMS: atom_id res chain seq x y z
N MET A 1 -6.38 16.70 9.79
CA MET A 1 -5.07 17.36 9.63
C MET A 1 -4.05 16.77 10.63
N TRP A 2 -3.63 15.51 10.42
CA TRP A 2 -2.87 14.73 11.42
C TRP A 2 -1.44 15.24 11.66
N ARG A 3 -0.78 15.78 10.63
CA ARG A 3 0.58 16.33 10.74
C ARG A 3 0.66 17.46 11.75
N TYR A 4 -0.28 18.40 11.68
CA TYR A 4 -0.36 19.50 12.63
C TYR A 4 -0.55 19.01 14.07
N ARG A 5 -1.35 17.95 14.26
CA ARG A 5 -1.54 17.35 15.59
C ARG A 5 -0.25 16.75 16.14
N ILE A 6 0.55 16.10 15.29
CA ILE A 6 1.87 15.58 15.68
C ILE A 6 2.83 16.72 16.03
N THR A 7 2.97 17.73 15.17
CA THR A 7 3.90 18.85 15.44
C THR A 7 3.50 19.58 16.72
N ARG A 8 2.21 19.88 16.89
CA ARG A 8 1.67 20.49 18.11
C ARG A 8 1.92 19.64 19.36
N LEU A 9 1.78 18.31 19.27
CA LEU A 9 2.06 17.42 20.38
C LEU A 9 3.54 17.48 20.78
N LEU A 10 4.44 17.34 19.80
CA LEU A 10 5.89 17.36 20.03
C LEU A 10 6.33 18.69 20.64
N SER A 11 5.80 19.81 20.17
CA SER A 11 6.05 21.13 20.75
C SER A 11 5.56 21.27 22.18
N ARG A 12 4.38 20.69 22.50
CA ARG A 12 3.80 20.74 23.85
C ARG A 12 4.56 19.86 24.83
N LYS A 13 4.99 18.67 24.40
CA LYS A 13 5.66 17.67 25.23
C LYS A 13 7.17 17.85 25.34
N TYR A 14 7.74 18.90 24.72
CA TYR A 14 9.17 19.22 24.82
C TYR A 14 9.76 19.12 26.24
N PRO A 15 9.13 19.64 27.31
CA PRO A 15 9.70 19.56 28.66
C PRO A 15 9.83 18.13 29.21
N GLU A 16 9.07 17.18 28.67
CA GLU A 16 9.00 15.78 29.11
C GLU A 16 9.71 14.84 28.13
N LEU A 17 10.22 15.35 27.00
CA LEU A 17 10.77 14.54 25.93
C LEU A 17 12.22 14.16 26.24
N VAL A 18 12.50 12.85 26.20
CA VAL A 18 13.89 12.35 26.09
C VAL A 18 14.31 12.52 24.64
N ILE A 19 15.28 13.40 24.40
CA ILE A 19 15.78 13.70 23.06
C ILE A 19 16.93 12.72 22.75
N PRO A 20 16.82 11.90 21.70
CA PRO A 20 17.90 10.99 21.30
C PRO A 20 19.17 11.77 20.93
N ASP A 21 20.33 11.14 21.09
CA ASP A 21 21.63 11.76 20.79
C ASP A 21 21.72 12.22 19.33
N GLU A 22 21.07 11.51 18.41
CA GLU A 22 21.01 11.89 16.99
C GLU A 22 20.28 13.22 16.75
N LEU A 23 19.49 13.68 17.71
CA LEU A 23 18.74 14.93 17.68
C LEU A 23 19.19 15.92 18.76
N ALA A 24 20.35 15.69 19.39
CA ALA A 24 20.84 16.54 20.49
C ALA A 24 20.93 18.02 20.10
N VAL A 25 21.36 18.31 18.86
CA VAL A 25 21.44 19.69 18.31
C VAL A 25 20.07 20.37 18.32
N GLU A 26 19.02 19.61 18.05
CA GLU A 26 17.66 20.15 17.94
C GLU A 26 16.98 20.24 19.31
N GLY A 27 17.56 19.59 20.31
CA GLY A 27 17.11 19.58 21.70
C GLY A 27 17.72 20.65 22.59
N ASN A 28 18.60 21.51 22.06
CA ASN A 28 19.29 22.54 22.83
C ASN A 28 18.35 23.57 23.47
N SER A 29 17.23 23.85 22.81
CA SER A 29 16.21 24.76 23.32
C SER A 29 14.83 24.42 22.78
N LYS A 30 13.78 24.86 23.47
CA LYS A 30 12.40 24.74 22.97
C LYS A 30 12.22 25.41 21.61
N ARG A 31 12.99 26.47 21.33
CA ARG A 31 12.96 27.20 20.06
C ARG A 31 13.56 26.35 18.93
N ASP A 32 14.70 25.73 19.18
CA ASP A 32 15.38 24.87 18.21
C ASP A 32 14.55 23.61 17.95
N TRP A 33 13.99 23.04 19.02
CA TRP A 33 13.08 21.92 18.92
C TRP A 33 11.85 22.25 18.10
N ASN A 34 11.22 23.41 18.27
CA ASN A 34 10.05 23.77 17.47
C ASN A 34 10.40 24.05 16.00
N ARG A 35 11.63 24.48 15.71
CA ARG A 35 12.11 24.69 14.34
C ARG A 35 12.21 23.38 13.55
N PHE A 36 12.62 22.29 14.21
CA PHE A 36 12.77 20.97 13.59
C PHE A 36 11.47 20.42 12.95
N PRO A 37 10.36 20.17 13.68
CA PRO A 37 9.12 19.65 13.12
C PRO A 37 8.48 20.65 12.15
N ASP A 38 8.63 21.96 12.37
CA ASP A 38 8.13 22.99 11.45
C ASP A 38 8.83 22.91 10.08
N THR A 39 10.14 22.69 10.08
CA THR A 39 10.92 22.50 8.85
C THR A 39 10.41 21.28 8.09
N HIS A 40 10.16 20.16 8.78
CA HIS A 40 9.60 18.96 8.18
C HIS A 40 8.14 19.12 7.72
N TYR A 41 7.35 19.91 8.44
CA TYR A 41 5.97 20.20 8.07
C TYR A 41 5.88 20.98 6.75
N ARG A 42 6.79 21.94 6.55
CA ARG A 42 6.86 22.78 5.34
C ARG A 42 7.40 22.06 4.12
N ARG A 43 8.08 20.91 4.28
CA ARG A 43 8.54 20.11 3.14
C ARG A 43 7.33 19.61 2.35
N GLY A 44 7.25 20.01 1.08
CA GLY A 44 6.33 19.43 0.12
C GLY A 44 6.62 17.95 -0.07
N TRP A 45 5.58 17.12 -0.06
CA TRP A 45 5.74 15.70 -0.38
C TRP A 45 5.33 15.50 -1.84
N ASN A 46 6.20 14.89 -2.65
CA ASN A 46 5.81 14.42 -3.98
C ASN A 46 5.08 13.07 -3.84
N VAL A 47 3.92 13.10 -3.19
CA VAL A 47 3.09 11.92 -2.95
C VAL A 47 1.67 12.24 -3.37
N ASN A 48 1.18 11.53 -4.38
CA ASN A 48 -0.23 11.54 -4.73
C ASN A 48 -0.97 10.60 -3.77
N ILE A 49 -1.65 11.17 -2.78
CA ILE A 49 -2.58 10.43 -1.93
C ILE A 49 -3.95 10.54 -2.59
N SER A 50 -4.35 9.50 -3.32
CA SER A 50 -5.71 9.42 -3.86
C SER A 50 -6.73 9.42 -2.72
N GLY A 51 -7.91 9.98 -2.98
CA GLY A 51 -9.00 10.02 -2.01
C GLY A 51 -9.35 8.64 -1.46
N VAL A 52 -9.95 8.60 -0.27
CA VAL A 52 -10.45 7.36 0.31
C VAL A 52 -11.51 6.80 -0.64
N MET A 53 -11.25 5.62 -1.19
CA MET A 53 -12.23 4.91 -2.00
C MET A 53 -13.41 4.52 -1.10
N ASP A 54 -14.63 4.84 -1.54
CA ASP A 54 -15.89 4.59 -0.84
C ASP A 54 -16.30 3.11 -0.83
N ASN A 55 -15.79 2.33 -1.79
CA ASN A 55 -16.11 0.91 -1.93
C ASN A 55 -15.01 0.00 -1.38
N ALA A 56 -15.14 -0.39 -0.11
CA ALA A 56 -14.21 -1.30 0.56
C ALA A 56 -14.07 -2.67 -0.15
N THR A 57 -15.15 -3.18 -0.77
CA THR A 57 -15.12 -4.45 -1.52
C THR A 57 -14.24 -4.32 -2.76
N HIS A 58 -14.41 -3.26 -3.54
CA HIS A 58 -13.59 -2.99 -4.71
C HIS A 58 -12.11 -2.84 -4.34
N VAL A 59 -11.81 -2.10 -3.27
CA VAL A 59 -10.46 -1.97 -2.72
C VAL A 59 -9.87 -3.33 -2.33
N ALA A 60 -10.63 -4.16 -1.64
CA ALA A 60 -10.18 -5.49 -1.21
C ALA A 60 -9.92 -6.42 -2.41
N VAL A 61 -10.79 -6.41 -3.43
CA VAL A 61 -10.62 -7.19 -4.67
C VAL A 61 -9.40 -6.70 -5.46
N TYR A 62 -9.21 -5.38 -5.54
CA TYR A 62 -8.07 -4.76 -6.19
C TYR A 62 -6.76 -5.20 -5.52
N PHE A 63 -6.59 -4.96 -4.22
CA PHE A 63 -5.38 -5.37 -3.51
C PHE A 63 -5.20 -6.89 -3.48
N GLY A 64 -6.28 -7.65 -3.30
CA GLY A 64 -6.25 -9.11 -3.34
C GLY A 64 -5.72 -9.64 -4.68
N SER A 65 -6.07 -8.98 -5.78
CA SER A 65 -5.56 -9.31 -7.11
C SER A 65 -4.05 -9.15 -7.20
N TYR A 66 -3.46 -8.08 -6.67
CA TYR A 66 -1.99 -7.90 -6.64
C TYR A 66 -1.27 -8.91 -5.75
N LEU A 67 -1.94 -9.42 -4.71
CA LEU A 67 -1.33 -10.36 -3.76
C LEU A 67 -1.41 -11.82 -4.22
N LYS A 68 -2.39 -12.16 -5.06
CA LYS A 68 -2.73 -13.56 -5.35
C LYS A 68 -2.80 -13.91 -6.83
N LYS A 69 -3.03 -12.95 -7.73
CA LYS A 69 -3.02 -13.25 -9.17
C LYS A 69 -1.58 -13.30 -9.68
N PRO A 70 -1.29 -14.15 -10.67
CA PRO A 70 -0.02 -14.09 -11.36
C PRO A 70 0.16 -12.72 -12.03
N PRO A 71 1.41 -12.27 -12.23
CA PRO A 71 1.74 -11.00 -12.88
C PRO A 71 1.08 -10.84 -14.25
N VAL A 72 0.95 -11.95 -14.98
CA VAL A 72 0.23 -12.05 -16.25
C VAL A 72 -0.85 -13.11 -16.10
N PRO A 73 -2.15 -12.76 -16.22
CA PRO A 73 -3.21 -13.75 -16.26
C PRO A 73 -3.20 -14.52 -17.59
N MET A 74 -3.52 -15.81 -17.56
CA MET A 74 -3.55 -16.66 -18.76
C MET A 74 -4.45 -16.10 -19.86
N SER A 75 -5.54 -15.41 -19.52
CA SER A 75 -6.44 -14.79 -20.49
C SER A 75 -5.81 -13.68 -21.33
N ARG A 76 -4.63 -13.17 -20.93
CA ARG A 76 -3.88 -12.15 -21.66
C ARG A 76 -2.74 -12.74 -22.50
N LEU A 77 -2.43 -14.02 -22.29
CA LEU A 77 -1.52 -14.77 -23.14
C LEU A 77 -2.34 -15.28 -24.32
N GLU A 78 -2.14 -14.65 -25.47
CA GLU A 78 -2.68 -15.17 -26.71
C GLU A 78 -1.79 -16.30 -27.22
N HIS A 79 -2.42 -17.19 -27.98
CA HIS A 79 -1.92 -18.50 -28.40
C HIS A 79 -0.44 -18.50 -28.79
N TYR A 80 0.22 -19.63 -28.51
CA TYR A 80 1.54 -20.01 -29.02
C TYR A 80 1.47 -20.02 -30.55
N ALA A 81 1.67 -18.86 -31.18
CA ALA A 81 1.83 -18.77 -32.63
C ALA A 81 3.12 -19.53 -32.92
N GLY A 82 3.02 -20.70 -33.53
CA GLY A 82 4.13 -21.66 -33.62
C GLY A 82 5.49 -21.04 -33.95
N GLN A 83 6.56 -21.70 -33.47
CA GLN A 83 7.97 -21.27 -33.49
C GLN A 83 8.39 -20.33 -32.33
N ASP A 84 8.03 -20.68 -31.09
CA ASP A 84 8.55 -20.07 -29.85
C ASP A 84 8.18 -18.61 -29.57
N GLU A 85 7.10 -18.10 -30.16
CA GLU A 85 6.61 -16.76 -29.87
C GLU A 85 5.38 -16.76 -28.94
N ILE A 86 5.36 -15.80 -28.02
CA ILE A 86 4.31 -15.55 -27.04
C ILE A 86 3.69 -14.18 -27.31
N GLY A 87 2.39 -14.18 -27.58
CA GLY A 87 1.58 -12.97 -27.69
C GLY A 87 1.01 -12.53 -26.35
N LEU A 88 1.20 -11.27 -25.98
CA LEU A 88 0.69 -10.67 -24.75
C LEU A 88 -0.18 -9.45 -25.05
N ARG A 89 -1.45 -9.50 -24.64
CA ARG A 89 -2.34 -8.33 -24.62
C ARG A 89 -2.27 -7.60 -23.29
N TYR A 90 -2.12 -6.27 -23.33
CA TYR A 90 -2.09 -5.44 -22.13
C TYR A 90 -2.71 -4.07 -22.36
N ASN A 91 -3.17 -3.45 -21.28
CA ASN A 91 -3.63 -2.06 -21.31
C ASN A 91 -2.45 -1.12 -21.07
N SER A 92 -2.13 -0.31 -22.06
CA SER A 92 -1.04 0.65 -21.98
C SER A 92 -1.44 1.85 -21.14
N HIS A 93 -0.70 2.09 -20.05
CA HIS A 93 -0.92 3.26 -19.20
C HIS A 93 -0.63 4.58 -19.92
N ARG A 94 0.21 4.56 -20.97
CA ARG A 94 0.61 5.72 -21.77
C ARG A 94 -0.45 6.10 -22.78
N THR A 95 -0.95 5.15 -23.57
CA THR A 95 -1.89 5.40 -24.67
C THR A 95 -3.35 5.21 -24.26
N LYS A 96 -3.60 4.61 -23.09
CA LYS A 96 -4.94 4.24 -22.58
C LYS A 96 -5.70 3.26 -23.48
N ARG A 97 -4.98 2.50 -24.31
CA ARG A 97 -5.56 1.50 -25.22
C ARG A 97 -5.02 0.11 -24.89
N GLU A 98 -5.75 -0.90 -25.34
CA GLU A 98 -5.22 -2.25 -25.38
C GLU A 98 -4.18 -2.32 -26.51
N GLU A 99 -3.02 -2.87 -26.18
CA GLU A 99 -1.88 -3.06 -27.07
C GLU A 99 -1.47 -4.54 -27.05
N TYR A 100 -0.78 -4.95 -28.12
CA TYR A 100 -0.28 -6.30 -28.31
C TYR A 100 1.25 -6.28 -28.32
N LEU A 101 1.85 -7.24 -27.65
CA LEU A 101 3.29 -7.44 -27.59
C LEU A 101 3.63 -8.88 -27.93
N LEU A 102 4.42 -9.06 -28.98
CA LEU A 102 4.99 -10.34 -29.38
C LEU A 102 6.42 -10.42 -28.87
N MET A 103 6.80 -11.56 -28.30
CA MET A 103 8.16 -11.82 -27.82
C MET A 103 8.48 -13.32 -27.89
N SER A 104 9.76 -13.69 -27.81
CA SER A 104 10.12 -15.10 -27.71
C SER A 104 9.76 -15.69 -26.34
N GLY A 105 9.68 -17.02 -26.27
CA GLY A 105 9.50 -17.75 -25.01
C GLY A 105 10.58 -17.44 -23.98
N ASP A 106 11.84 -17.33 -24.41
CA ASP A 106 12.97 -16.98 -23.53
C ASP A 106 12.84 -15.56 -22.96
N GLU A 107 12.50 -14.58 -23.81
CA GLU A 107 12.29 -13.20 -23.38
C GLU A 107 11.13 -13.11 -22.38
N PHE A 108 10.05 -13.86 -22.63
CA PHE A 108 8.93 -13.95 -21.70
C PHE A 108 9.37 -14.55 -20.37
N MET A 109 10.09 -15.67 -20.37
CA MET A 109 10.53 -16.35 -19.15
C MET A 109 11.49 -15.49 -18.33
N GLU A 110 12.40 -14.78 -18.98
CA GLU A 110 13.30 -13.84 -18.32
C GLU A 110 12.49 -12.73 -17.62
N ARG A 111 11.52 -12.11 -18.30
CA ARG A 111 10.65 -11.06 -17.72
C ARG A 111 9.75 -11.61 -16.61
N PHE A 112 9.19 -12.79 -16.81
CA PHE A 112 8.29 -13.44 -15.86
C PHE A 112 9.02 -13.80 -14.56
N SER A 113 10.25 -14.30 -14.66
CA SER A 113 11.06 -14.69 -13.50
C SER A 113 11.26 -13.55 -12.50
N ARG A 114 11.41 -12.30 -12.97
CA ARG A 114 11.55 -11.09 -12.12
C ARG A 114 10.35 -10.84 -11.21
N HIS A 115 9.21 -11.45 -11.51
CA HIS A 115 7.98 -11.29 -10.76
C HIS A 115 7.68 -12.50 -9.85
N VAL A 116 8.47 -13.57 -9.94
CA VAL A 116 8.38 -14.70 -9.02
C VAL A 116 9.11 -14.32 -7.75
N ALA A 117 8.37 -14.19 -6.66
CA ALA A 117 8.96 -13.84 -5.37
C ALA A 117 9.80 -15.00 -4.81
N ASP A 118 10.93 -14.67 -4.19
CA ASP A 118 11.78 -15.66 -3.53
C ASP A 118 11.02 -16.50 -2.50
N LYS A 119 11.51 -17.72 -2.25
CA LYS A 119 10.94 -18.58 -1.21
C LYS A 119 10.97 -17.86 0.14
N GLY A 120 9.80 -17.76 0.78
CA GLY A 120 9.64 -17.07 2.07
C GLY A 120 9.45 -15.56 1.98
N PHE A 121 9.44 -14.99 0.77
CA PHE A 121 9.13 -13.58 0.56
C PHE A 121 7.67 -13.29 0.96
N ARG A 122 7.48 -12.33 1.87
CA ARG A 122 6.15 -11.87 2.28
C ARG A 122 5.69 -10.75 1.35
N MET A 123 4.66 -11.01 0.55
CA MET A 123 4.05 -10.02 -0.35
C MET A 123 3.48 -8.81 0.40
N VAL A 124 2.94 -9.02 1.60
CA VAL A 124 2.49 -7.94 2.50
C VAL A 124 3.52 -7.73 3.60
N ARG A 125 4.07 -6.53 3.67
CA ARG A 125 5.01 -6.11 4.70
C ARG A 125 4.44 -4.95 5.49
N TYR A 126 4.57 -5.02 6.81
CA TYR A 126 4.17 -3.95 7.70
C TYR A 126 5.39 -3.14 8.14
N TYR A 127 5.31 -1.82 8.00
CA TYR A 127 6.39 -0.89 8.33
C TYR A 127 5.97 0.14 9.38
N GLY A 128 6.95 0.82 9.96
CA GLY A 128 6.72 1.86 10.97
C GLY A 128 5.90 1.33 12.14
N PHE A 129 4.85 2.06 12.52
CA PHE A 129 3.94 1.69 13.61
C PHE A 129 3.09 0.45 13.32
N LEU A 130 3.00 0.00 12.07
CA LEU A 130 2.31 -1.24 11.72
C LEU A 130 3.21 -2.47 11.84
N SER A 131 4.53 -2.28 11.93
CA SER A 131 5.49 -3.39 12.07
C SER A 131 5.20 -4.19 13.36
N PRO A 132 5.42 -5.52 13.37
CA PRO A 132 5.11 -6.36 14.54
C PRO A 132 5.75 -5.85 15.84
N VAL A 133 7.01 -5.39 15.76
CA VAL A 133 7.79 -4.89 16.91
C VAL A 133 7.21 -3.59 17.47
N LYS A 134 6.75 -2.69 16.60
CA LYS A 134 6.24 -1.36 17.01
C LYS A 134 4.70 -1.31 17.07
N ARG A 135 4.02 -2.44 16.89
CA ARG A 135 2.56 -2.51 16.82
C ARG A 135 1.89 -1.98 18.08
N ARG A 136 2.50 -2.18 19.25
CA ARG A 136 2.01 -1.65 20.53
C ARG A 136 1.93 -0.11 20.54
N LEU A 137 2.87 0.57 19.89
CA LEU A 137 2.89 2.03 19.77
C LEU A 137 1.73 2.56 18.91
N LEU A 138 1.13 1.73 18.06
CA LEU A 138 -0.06 2.12 17.31
C LEU A 138 -1.23 2.44 18.27
N GLU A 139 -1.37 1.64 19.32
CA GLU A 139 -2.44 1.76 20.30
C GLU A 139 -2.14 2.88 21.30
N GLU A 140 -0.92 2.93 21.83
CA GLU A 140 -0.52 3.88 22.87
C GLU A 140 -0.31 5.32 22.33
N VAL A 141 0.12 5.45 21.08
CA VAL A 141 0.55 6.73 20.51
C VAL A 141 -0.33 7.14 19.33
N VAL A 142 -0.39 6.32 18.28
CA VAL A 142 -0.99 6.76 17.01
C VAL A 142 -2.49 7.03 17.16
N TYR A 143 -3.26 6.06 17.68
CA TYR A 143 -4.71 6.22 17.84
C TYR A 143 -5.10 7.38 18.78
N VAL A 144 -4.31 7.61 19.82
CA VAL A 144 -4.50 8.73 20.75
C VAL A 144 -4.32 10.06 20.03
N ILE A 145 -3.24 10.22 19.26
CA ILE A 145 -2.92 11.50 18.57
C ILE A 145 -3.87 11.76 17.40
N THR A 146 -4.27 10.70 16.70
CA THR A 146 -5.19 10.82 15.55
C THR A 146 -6.65 10.81 15.96
N GLU A 147 -6.96 10.72 17.27
CA GLU A 147 -8.33 10.58 17.81
C GLU A 147 -9.11 9.48 17.06
N THR A 148 -8.43 8.40 16.70
CA THR A 148 -9.01 7.33 15.88
C THR A 148 -9.39 6.17 16.78
N VAL A 149 -10.66 5.78 16.73
CA VAL A 149 -11.12 4.60 17.44
C VAL A 149 -10.59 3.35 16.74
N ARG A 150 -9.98 2.45 17.52
CA ARG A 150 -9.57 1.14 17.01
C ARG A 150 -10.79 0.39 16.50
N LYS A 151 -10.81 0.09 15.21
CA LYS A 151 -11.79 -0.83 14.64
C LYS A 151 -11.32 -2.25 14.86
N THR A 152 -12.09 -3.03 15.60
CA THR A 152 -11.85 -4.46 15.72
C THR A 152 -12.10 -5.10 14.37
N ALA A 153 -11.07 -5.67 13.76
CA ALA A 153 -11.22 -6.43 12.53
C ALA A 153 -12.07 -7.67 12.85
N MET A 154 -13.27 -7.73 12.29
CA MET A 154 -14.09 -8.93 12.39
C MET A 154 -13.39 -10.05 11.64
N GLN A 155 -13.13 -11.17 12.30
CA GLN A 155 -12.63 -12.35 11.62
C GLN A 155 -13.73 -12.90 10.70
N ILE A 156 -13.55 -12.72 9.40
CA ILE A 156 -14.41 -13.32 8.39
C ILE A 156 -13.76 -14.63 7.99
N ARG A 157 -14.45 -15.76 8.24
CA ARG A 157 -14.04 -17.05 7.67
C ARG A 157 -14.31 -17.05 6.17
N TRP A 158 -13.47 -17.74 5.39
CA TRP A 158 -13.64 -17.90 3.94
C TRP A 158 -15.08 -18.26 3.54
N ARG A 159 -15.71 -19.19 4.26
CA ARG A 159 -17.12 -19.57 4.08
C ARG A 159 -18.09 -18.39 4.24
N GLY A 160 -17.90 -17.57 5.28
CA GLY A 160 -18.73 -16.39 5.54
C GLY A 160 -18.49 -15.24 4.56
N MET A 161 -17.36 -15.25 3.85
CA MET A 161 -17.07 -14.27 2.79
C MET A 161 -17.87 -14.58 1.52
N TYR A 162 -17.91 -15.84 1.08
CA TYR A 162 -18.71 -16.27 -0.09
C TYR A 162 -20.21 -16.07 0.10
N GLN A 163 -20.73 -16.28 1.31
CA GLN A 163 -22.15 -16.07 1.62
C GLN A 163 -22.59 -14.60 1.59
N ARG A 164 -21.63 -13.65 1.61
CA ARG A 164 -21.88 -12.20 1.64
C ARG A 164 -21.49 -11.48 0.36
N LEU A 165 -20.84 -12.18 -0.58
CA LEU A 165 -20.67 -11.63 -1.92
C LEU A 165 -22.08 -11.50 -2.52
N PRO A 166 -22.46 -10.33 -3.05
CA PRO A 166 -23.70 -10.24 -3.79
C PRO A 166 -23.59 -11.27 -4.92
N THR A 167 -24.52 -12.22 -4.93
CA THR A 167 -24.73 -13.14 -6.05
C THR A 167 -25.29 -12.33 -7.22
N GLY A 168 -24.50 -11.39 -7.72
CA GLY A 168 -24.79 -10.64 -8.93
C GLY A 168 -24.45 -11.52 -10.10
N ARG A 169 -25.44 -12.29 -10.58
CA ARG A 169 -25.56 -12.50 -12.01
C ARG A 169 -25.62 -11.10 -12.61
N ALA A 170 -24.58 -10.68 -13.33
CA ALA A 170 -24.76 -9.64 -14.32
C ALA A 170 -25.75 -10.21 -15.35
N GLY A 171 -27.01 -9.80 -15.25
CA GLY A 171 -27.90 -9.85 -16.40
C GLY A 171 -27.36 -8.89 -17.46
N PRO A 172 -27.62 -9.14 -18.76
CA PRO A 172 -27.33 -8.14 -19.76
C PRO A 172 -28.21 -6.92 -19.47
N ASP A 173 -27.72 -5.73 -19.82
CA ASP A 173 -28.38 -4.42 -19.72
C ASP A 173 -28.00 -3.60 -18.47
N ALA A 174 -26.79 -3.04 -18.53
CA ALA A 174 -26.45 -1.68 -18.08
C ALA A 174 -25.18 -1.19 -18.80
#